data_AF-A0AA97AB64-F1
#
_entry.id   AF-A0AA97AB64-F1
#
_cell.length_a   1.000
_cell.length_b   1.000
_cell.length_c   1.000
_cell.angle_alpha   90.00
_cell.angle_beta   90.00
_cell.angle_gamma   90.00
#
_symmetry.space_group_name_H-M   'P 1'
#
loop_
_entity.id
_entity.type
_entity.pdbx_description
1 polymer ?
#
loop_
_entity_poly.entity_id
_entity_poly.type
_entity_poly.pdbx_seq_one_letter_code
_entity_poly.pdbx_strand_id
1 'polypeptide(L)'
;MSFDEAWGQARTAATARQSSSMQLNQLPPSGGGGDVADLKTNSSGKAVAIRMLQDDIPRGTEKAGRHAEENLDATVREFSDWATGSGLKDAHKEWELQVKNLMNRLKEDREALQGTKRDFEYLNLEIRSQIGQLDAGRDPRHNS
;
A
#
# COMPACT_ATOMS: atom_id res chain seq x y z
N MET A 1 17.89 21.27 -9.58
CA MET A 1 17.92 19.79 -9.41
C MET A 1 16.58 19.26 -9.86
N SER A 2 16.56 18.37 -10.84
CA SER A 2 15.32 17.80 -11.37
C SER A 2 14.89 16.57 -10.56
N PHE A 3 13.62 16.19 -10.68
CA PHE A 3 13.08 14.99 -10.03
C PHE A 3 13.87 13.73 -10.41
N ASP A 4 14.23 13.57 -11.69
CA ASP A 4 15.02 12.44 -12.19
C ASP A 4 16.42 12.39 -11.58
N GLU A 5 17.03 13.55 -11.35
CA GLU A 5 18.35 13.65 -10.72
C GLU A 5 18.31 13.21 -9.25
N ALA A 6 17.28 13.64 -8.51
CA ALA A 6 17.05 13.21 -7.13
C ALA A 6 16.70 11.71 -7.04
N TRP A 7 15.93 11.21 -8.00
CA TRP A 7 15.55 9.79 -8.08
C TRP A 7 16.75 8.90 -8.43
N GLY A 8 17.63 9.35 -9.30
CA GLY A 8 18.88 8.68 -9.63
C GLY A 8 19.80 8.56 -8.42
N GLN A 9 19.98 9.65 -7.67
CA GLN A 9 20.80 9.66 -6.45
C GLN A 9 20.23 8.73 -5.36
N ALA A 10 18.91 8.72 -5.18
CA ALA A 10 18.25 7.85 -4.21
C ALA A 10 18.45 6.35 -4.53
N ARG A 11 18.38 5.97 -5.81
CA ARG A 11 18.64 4.59 -6.26
C ARG A 11 20.10 4.17 -6.03
N THR A 12 21.06 5.01 -6.40
CA THR A 12 22.48 4.71 -6.22
C THR A 12 22.85 4.58 -4.75
N ALA A 13 22.29 5.43 -3.89
CA ALA A 13 22.47 5.35 -2.44
C ALA A 13 21.84 4.07 -1.84
N ALA A 14 20.71 3.60 -2.36
CA ALA A 14 20.09 2.36 -1.92
C ALA A 14 20.93 1.12 -2.29
N THR A 15 21.45 1.07 -3.53
CA THR A 15 22.33 -0.03 -3.98
C THR A 15 23.62 -0.10 -3.16
N ALA A 16 24.25 1.04 -2.89
CA ALA A 16 25.46 1.10 -2.06
C ALA A 16 25.23 0.64 -0.60
N ARG A 17 24.02 0.86 -0.07
CA ARG A 17 23.60 0.35 1.25
C ARG A 17 23.34 -1.15 1.25
N GLN A 18 22.76 -1.70 0.17
CA GLN A 18 22.56 -3.14 0.03
C GLN A 18 23.88 -3.92 -0.03
N SER A 19 24.92 -3.36 -0.65
CA SER A 19 26.23 -4.01 -0.73
C SER A 19 26.97 -4.07 0.61
N SER A 20 26.71 -3.11 1.51
CA SER A 20 27.36 -3.03 2.83
C SER A 20 26.58 -3.73 3.94
N SER A 21 25.26 -3.92 3.79
CA SER A 21 24.43 -4.63 4.78
C SER A 21 24.35 -6.15 4.58
N MET A 22 24.89 -6.69 3.48
CA MET A 22 24.93 -8.14 3.20
C MET A 22 26.29 -8.79 3.53
N GLN A 23 27.10 -8.17 4.39
CA GLN A 23 28.22 -8.89 5.02
C GLN A 23 27.76 -9.38 6.39
N LEU A 24 27.37 -10.65 6.41
CA LEU A 24 27.03 -11.42 7.58
C LEU A 24 28.29 -11.49 8.48
N ASN A 25 28.37 -10.62 9.48
CA ASN A 25 29.38 -10.75 10.54
C ASN A 25 29.12 -12.07 11.28
N GLN A 26 29.84 -13.13 10.89
CA GLN A 26 29.80 -14.39 11.61
C GLN A 26 30.43 -14.19 13.00
N LEU A 27 29.62 -14.33 14.04
CA LEU A 27 30.06 -14.31 15.44
C LEU A 27 30.79 -15.64 15.75
N PRO A 28 31.86 -15.64 16.57
CA PRO A 28 32.52 -16.86 17.02
C PRO A 28 31.54 -17.84 17.70
N PRO A 29 31.80 -19.15 17.62
CA PRO A 29 30.84 -20.23 17.90
C PRO A 29 30.43 -20.41 19.38
N SER A 30 30.65 -19.42 20.24
CA SER A 30 30.38 -19.52 21.67
C SER A 30 29.72 -18.24 22.20
N GLY A 31 28.40 -18.24 22.32
CA GLY A 31 27.65 -17.23 23.08
C GLY A 31 26.44 -16.69 22.33
N GLY A 32 25.30 -17.37 22.46
CA GLY A 32 24.00 -16.89 22.00
C GLY A 32 23.38 -15.84 22.93
N GLY A 33 22.39 -15.12 22.40
CA GLY A 33 21.43 -14.33 23.18
C GLY A 33 21.35 -12.87 22.77
N GLY A 34 20.67 -12.57 21.66
CA GLY A 34 20.24 -11.23 21.29
C GLY A 34 19.00 -11.35 20.41
N ASP A 35 17.88 -10.81 20.91
CA ASP A 35 16.51 -10.98 20.44
C ASP A 35 16.36 -11.28 18.94
N VAL A 36 15.79 -12.45 18.66
CA VAL A 36 15.14 -12.70 17.36
C VAL A 36 14.01 -11.68 17.30
N ALA A 37 14.25 -10.54 16.64
CA ALA A 37 13.19 -9.66 16.22
C ALA A 37 12.27 -10.49 15.33
N ASP A 38 11.24 -11.05 15.93
CA ASP A 38 10.29 -11.88 15.25
C ASP A 38 9.63 -10.99 14.19
N LEU A 39 9.72 -11.39 12.93
CA LEU A 39 9.04 -10.76 11.80
C LEU A 39 7.54 -11.04 11.92
N LYS A 40 6.94 -10.65 13.05
CA LYS A 40 5.51 -10.77 13.30
C LYS A 40 4.81 -9.75 12.43
N THR A 41 4.01 -10.25 11.51
CA THR A 41 3.13 -9.37 10.76
C THR A 41 2.08 -8.78 11.71
N ASN A 42 1.87 -7.45 11.68
CA ASN A 42 0.85 -6.80 12.50
C ASN A 42 -0.56 -7.05 11.89
N SER A 43 -1.22 -8.14 12.28
CA SER A 43 -2.51 -8.54 11.69
C SER A 43 -3.65 -7.59 12.04
N SER A 44 -3.70 -7.10 13.28
CA SER A 44 -4.72 -6.12 13.71
C SER A 44 -4.54 -4.78 13.01
N GLY A 45 -3.31 -4.28 12.89
CA GLY A 45 -2.99 -3.07 12.13
C GLY A 45 -3.34 -3.18 10.66
N LYS A 46 -3.07 -4.34 10.03
CA LYS A 46 -3.51 -4.61 8.66
C LYS A 46 -5.04 -4.60 8.52
N ALA A 47 -5.77 -5.20 9.47
CA ALA A 47 -7.24 -5.18 9.44
C ALA A 47 -7.79 -3.74 9.57
N VAL A 48 -7.20 -2.92 10.44
CA VAL A 48 -7.54 -1.50 10.56
C VAL A 48 -7.27 -0.74 9.26
N ALA A 49 -6.10 -0.93 8.65
CA ALA A 49 -5.75 -0.28 7.39
C ALA A 49 -6.70 -0.68 6.24
N ILE A 50 -7.09 -1.96 6.17
CA ILE A 50 -8.08 -2.45 5.21
C ILE A 50 -9.42 -1.73 5.41
N ARG A 51 -9.91 -1.65 6.65
CA ARG A 51 -11.16 -0.93 6.97
C ARG A 51 -11.09 0.54 6.57
N MET A 52 -9.98 1.21 6.87
CA MET A 52 -9.77 2.61 6.50
C MET A 52 -9.84 2.82 4.98
N LEU A 53 -9.19 1.95 4.20
CA LEU A 53 -9.22 1.97 2.74
C LEU A 53 -10.60 1.61 2.16
N GLN A 54 -11.35 0.73 2.82
CA GLN A 54 -12.68 0.30 2.37
C GLN A 54 -13.76 1.33 2.64
N ASP A 55 -13.71 1.96 3.81
CA ASP A 55 -14.85 2.70 4.32
C ASP A 55 -14.53 4.18 4.55
N ASP A 56 -13.50 4.47 5.35
CA ASP A 56 -13.33 5.81 5.92
C ASP A 56 -12.71 6.78 4.93
N ILE A 57 -11.69 6.36 4.19
CA ILE A 57 -11.02 7.19 3.17
C ILE A 57 -11.97 7.48 2.00
N PRO A 58 -12.68 6.49 1.39
CA PRO A 58 -13.61 6.77 0.30
C PRO A 58 -14.73 7.72 0.72
N ARG A 59 -15.40 7.46 1.86
CA ARG A 59 -16.50 8.31 2.35
C ARG A 59 -16.03 9.71 2.74
N GLY A 60 -14.86 9.82 3.38
CA GLY A 60 -14.27 11.11 3.72
C GLY A 60 -13.95 11.94 2.48
N THR A 61 -13.39 11.31 1.45
CA THR A 61 -13.07 11.94 0.17
C THR A 61 -14.34 12.42 -0.55
N GLU A 62 -15.37 11.59 -0.61
CA GLU A 62 -16.65 11.94 -1.21
C GLU A 62 -17.36 13.09 -0.47
N LYS A 63 -17.33 13.07 0.87
CA LYS A 63 -17.93 14.13 1.70
C LYS A 63 -17.19 15.46 1.52
N ALA A 64 -15.87 15.44 1.50
CA ALA A 64 -15.07 16.63 1.21
C ALA A 64 -15.38 17.17 -0.20
N GLY A 65 -15.56 16.25 -1.16
CA GLY A 65 -16.13 16.47 -2.51
C GLY A 65 -17.39 17.35 -2.50
N ARG A 66 -18.46 16.83 -1.90
CA ARG A 66 -19.75 17.53 -1.85
C ARG A 66 -19.68 18.87 -1.11
N HIS A 67 -18.95 18.94 0.00
CA HIS A 67 -18.88 20.17 0.77
C HIS A 67 -18.22 21.31 -0.03
N ALA A 68 -17.19 21.01 -0.83
CA ALA A 68 -16.61 22.05 -1.68
C ALA A 68 -17.55 22.42 -2.85
N GLU A 69 -18.32 21.48 -3.40
CA GLU A 69 -19.37 21.76 -4.41
C GLU A 69 -20.42 22.73 -3.85
N GLU A 70 -21.00 22.45 -2.68
CA GLU A 70 -22.01 23.29 -2.03
C GLU A 70 -21.51 24.72 -1.76
N ASN A 71 -20.28 24.88 -1.25
CA ASN A 71 -19.68 26.20 -1.00
C ASN A 71 -19.37 26.96 -2.29
N LEU A 72 -19.04 26.25 -3.36
CA LEU A 72 -18.59 26.87 -4.59
C LEU A 72 -19.76 27.28 -5.48
N ASP A 73 -20.88 26.56 -5.46
CA ASP A 73 -22.13 26.99 -6.10
C ASP A 73 -22.69 28.30 -5.51
N ALA A 74 -22.56 28.47 -4.19
CA ALA A 74 -22.90 29.72 -3.53
C ALA A 74 -21.98 30.86 -3.99
N THR A 75 -20.67 30.61 -4.02
CA THR A 75 -19.65 31.62 -4.37
C THR A 75 -19.70 31.98 -5.86
N VAL A 76 -19.89 31.02 -6.78
CA VAL A 76 -20.01 31.27 -8.23
C VAL A 76 -21.25 32.11 -8.55
N ARG A 77 -22.35 31.94 -7.82
CA ARG A 77 -23.52 32.82 -7.93
C ARG A 77 -23.21 34.27 -7.54
N GLU A 78 -22.39 34.48 -6.50
CA GLU A 78 -22.02 35.82 -6.05
C GLU A 78 -21.07 36.54 -7.01
N PHE A 79 -20.25 35.81 -7.77
CA PHE A 79 -19.26 36.37 -8.71
C PHE A 79 -19.58 36.11 -10.19
N SER A 80 -20.83 35.80 -10.52
CA SER A 80 -21.23 35.34 -11.87
C SER A 80 -20.86 36.31 -13.00
N ASP A 81 -20.87 37.61 -12.70
CA ASP A 81 -20.64 38.67 -13.69
C ASP A 81 -19.15 39.06 -13.81
N TRP A 82 -18.28 38.41 -13.03
CA TRP A 82 -16.86 38.74 -12.94
C TRP A 82 -16.03 37.60 -13.52
N ALA A 83 -14.88 37.92 -14.13
CA ALA A 83 -13.94 36.91 -14.66
C ALA A 83 -13.51 35.90 -13.58
N THR A 84 -13.49 36.32 -12.31
CA THR A 84 -13.23 35.45 -11.15
C THR A 84 -14.27 34.33 -10.99
N GLY A 85 -15.55 34.57 -11.31
CA GLY A 85 -16.59 33.53 -11.27
C GLY A 85 -16.35 32.43 -12.31
N SER A 86 -15.91 32.81 -13.53
CA SER A 86 -15.51 31.85 -14.57
C SER A 86 -14.28 31.04 -14.14
N GLY A 87 -13.23 31.71 -13.64
CA GLY A 87 -12.01 31.04 -13.19
C GLY A 87 -12.26 30.09 -12.02
N LEU A 88 -13.13 30.46 -11.07
CA LEU A 88 -13.53 29.63 -9.95
C LEU A 88 -14.29 28.38 -10.42
N LYS A 89 -15.19 28.52 -11.41
CA LYS A 89 -15.93 27.39 -12.00
C LYS A 89 -15.00 26.40 -12.69
N ASP A 90 -13.98 26.87 -13.40
CA ASP A 90 -13.03 25.99 -14.09
C ASP A 90 -12.10 25.28 -13.10
N ALA A 91 -11.61 25.98 -12.08
CA ALA A 91 -10.85 25.37 -11.00
C ALA A 91 -11.65 24.28 -10.26
N HIS A 92 -12.95 24.51 -10.08
CA HIS A 92 -13.83 23.52 -9.46
C HIS A 92 -14.01 22.26 -10.28
N LYS A 93 -14.28 22.39 -11.59
CA LYS A 93 -14.36 21.24 -12.50
C LYS A 93 -13.09 20.40 -12.48
N GLU A 94 -11.93 21.05 -12.48
CA GLU A 94 -10.65 20.35 -12.42
C GLU A 94 -10.49 19.61 -11.09
N TRP A 95 -10.90 20.23 -9.99
CA TRP A 95 -10.90 19.58 -8.69
C TRP A 95 -11.84 18.36 -8.62
N GLU A 96 -13.06 18.45 -9.16
CA GLU A 96 -13.98 17.31 -9.27
C GLU A 96 -13.36 16.15 -10.06
N LEU A 97 -12.69 16.45 -11.17
CA LEU A 97 -11.96 15.45 -11.95
C LEU A 97 -10.85 14.80 -11.14
N GLN A 98 -10.08 15.58 -10.38
CA GLN A 98 -9.02 15.05 -9.52
C GLN A 98 -9.58 14.18 -8.39
N VAL A 99 -10.67 14.58 -7.74
CA VAL A 99 -11.36 13.78 -6.72
C VAL A 99 -11.85 12.46 -7.31
N LYS A 100 -12.46 12.49 -8.50
CA LYS A 100 -12.92 11.28 -9.20
C LYS A 100 -11.76 10.34 -9.55
N ASN A 101 -10.65 10.89 -10.06
CA ASN A 101 -9.45 10.12 -10.36
C ASN A 101 -8.84 9.47 -9.11
N LEU A 102 -8.80 10.20 -7.99
CA LEU A 102 -8.34 9.67 -6.71
C LEU A 102 -9.22 8.51 -6.24
N MET A 103 -10.54 8.65 -6.33
CA MET A 103 -11.48 7.60 -5.95
C MET A 103 -11.33 6.33 -6.81
N ASN A 104 -11.12 6.49 -8.11
CA ASN A 104 -10.83 5.37 -9.00
C ASN A 104 -9.52 4.68 -8.61
N ARG A 105 -8.45 5.45 -8.36
CA ARG A 105 -7.16 4.88 -7.95
C ARG A 105 -7.24 4.15 -6.61
N LEU A 106 -7.95 4.71 -5.63
CA LEU A 106 -8.19 4.05 -4.34
C LEU A 106 -8.93 2.71 -4.51
N LYS A 107 -9.88 2.64 -5.45
CA LYS A 107 -10.59 1.40 -5.77
C LYS A 107 -9.63 0.37 -6.38
N GLU A 108 -8.82 0.78 -7.35
CA GLU A 108 -7.80 -0.09 -7.99
C GLU A 108 -6.78 -0.60 -6.97
N ASP A 109 -6.25 0.28 -6.12
CA ASP A 109 -5.31 -0.07 -5.04
C ASP A 109 -5.93 -1.10 -4.08
N ARG A 110 -7.21 -0.92 -3.73
CA ARG A 110 -7.94 -1.88 -2.88
C ARG A 110 -8.06 -3.25 -3.56
N GLU A 111 -8.43 -3.28 -4.83
CA GLU A 111 -8.56 -4.53 -5.60
C GLU A 111 -7.21 -5.24 -5.73
N ALA A 112 -6.14 -4.50 -6.01
CA ALA A 112 -4.78 -5.03 -6.06
C ALA A 112 -4.33 -5.63 -4.72
N LEU A 113 -4.56 -4.92 -3.61
CA LEU A 113 -4.23 -5.42 -2.27
C LEU A 113 -5.00 -6.69 -1.90
N GLN A 114 -6.29 -6.76 -2.29
CA GLN A 114 -7.10 -7.98 -2.10
C GLN A 114 -6.59 -9.14 -2.97
N GLY A 115 -6.19 -8.87 -4.22
CA GLY A 115 -5.55 -9.84 -5.10
C GLY A 115 -4.27 -10.42 -4.49
N THR A 116 -3.34 -9.55 -4.08
CA THR A 116 -2.08 -9.96 -3.44
C THR A 116 -2.32 -10.80 -2.18
N LYS A 117 -3.30 -10.43 -1.34
CA LYS A 117 -3.66 -11.23 -0.16
C LYS A 117 -4.05 -12.67 -0.56
N ARG A 118 -4.91 -12.82 -1.57
CA ARG A 118 -5.35 -14.12 -2.06
C ARG A 118 -4.19 -14.95 -2.62
N ASP A 119 -3.28 -14.31 -3.34
CA ASP A 119 -2.11 -14.98 -3.92
C ASP A 119 -1.19 -15.55 -2.81
N PHE A 120 -0.97 -14.79 -1.73
CA PHE A 120 -0.23 -15.30 -0.57
C PHE A 120 -0.94 -16.45 0.14
N GLU A 121 -2.27 -16.41 0.26
CA GLU A 121 -3.05 -17.51 0.84
C GLU A 121 -2.92 -18.79 -0.01
N TYR A 122 -2.99 -18.67 -1.34
CA TYR A 122 -2.78 -19.77 -2.27
C TYR A 122 -1.37 -20.36 -2.17
N LEU A 123 -0.33 -19.52 -2.21
CA LEU A 123 1.06 -19.95 -2.06
C LEU A 123 1.29 -20.69 -0.73
N ASN A 124 0.72 -20.20 0.37
CA ASN A 124 0.84 -20.87 1.67
C ASN A 124 0.15 -22.25 1.68
N LEU A 125 -1.00 -22.41 1.01
CA LEU A 125 -1.66 -23.71 0.87
C LEU A 125 -0.83 -24.68 0.02
N GLU A 126 -0.26 -24.20 -1.08
CA GLU A 126 0.62 -25.00 -1.95
C GLU A 126 1.87 -25.48 -1.20
N ILE A 127 2.55 -24.57 -0.50
CA ILE A 127 3.73 -24.91 0.32
C ILE A 127 3.37 -25.95 1.38
N ARG A 128 2.24 -25.79 2.08
CA ARG A 128 1.77 -26.77 3.08
C ARG A 128 1.48 -28.13 2.47
N SER A 129 0.87 -28.17 1.29
CA SER A 129 0.61 -29.41 0.56
C SER A 129 1.92 -30.11 0.16
N GLN A 130 2.90 -29.37 -0.35
CA GLN A 130 4.21 -29.91 -0.73
C GLN A 130 4.97 -30.47 0.47
N ILE A 131 4.98 -29.74 1.60
CA ILE A 131 5.60 -30.22 2.85
C ILE A 131 4.91 -31.50 3.33
N GLY A 132 3.58 -31.54 3.35
CA GLY A 132 2.83 -32.74 3.75
C GLY A 132 3.12 -33.95 2.85
N GLN A 133 3.32 -33.75 1.54
CA GLN A 133 3.71 -34.82 0.62
C GLN A 133 5.14 -35.32 0.89
N LEU A 134 6.08 -34.44 1.20
CA LEU A 134 7.45 -34.82 1.56
C LEU A 134 7.50 -35.61 2.88
N ASP A 135 6.71 -35.22 3.88
CA ASP A 135 6.62 -35.94 5.14
C ASP A 135 5.96 -37.32 4.95
N ALA A 136 4.88 -37.41 4.17
CA ALA A 136 4.22 -38.68 3.86
C ALA A 136 5.10 -39.62 3.02
N GLY A 137 5.96 -39.07 2.14
CA GLY A 137 6.94 -39.83 1.36
C GLY A 137 8.17 -40.27 2.17
N ARG A 138 8.45 -39.61 3.31
CA ARG A 138 9.55 -39.94 4.22
C ARG A 138 9.17 -40.98 5.27
N ASP A 139 7.89 -41.31 5.44
CA ASP A 139 7.45 -42.37 6.33
C ASP A 139 7.91 -43.74 5.80
N PRO A 140 8.96 -44.35 6.37
CA PRO A 140 9.37 -45.67 5.97
C PRO A 140 8.33 -46.61 6.54
N ARG A 141 7.50 -47.20 5.67
CA ARG A 141 6.73 -48.39 6.03
C ARG A 141 7.72 -49.43 6.55
N HIS A 142 7.89 -49.43 7.87
CA HIS A 142 8.70 -50.40 8.58
C HIS A 142 7.93 -51.71 8.48
N ASN A 143 8.48 -52.56 7.63
CA ASN A 143 8.33 -54.01 7.56
C ASN A 143 7.65 -54.63 8.78
N SER A 144 6.55 -55.35 8.55
CA SER A 144 6.17 -56.59 9.24
C SER A 144 5.23 -57.38 8.33
#